data_AF-A0A933VNY9-F1
#
_entry.id   AF-A0A933VNY9-F1
#
_cell.length_a   1.000
_cell.length_b   1.000
_cell.length_c   1.000
_cell.angle_alpha   90.00
_cell.angle_beta   90.00
_cell.angle_gamma   90.00
#
_symmetry.space_group_name_H-M   'P 1'
#
loop_
_entity.id
_entity.type
_entity.pdbx_description
1 polymer ?
#
loop_
_entity_poly.entity_id
_entity_poly.type
_entity_poly.pdbx_seq_one_letter_code
_entity_poly.pdbx_strand_id
1 'polypeptide(L)'
;MAKKRFVAFVDESCTGCAGTPVCKLFCPTEGALEYVSDESSFHFRRMQVNTERCMGCRSCVTRGYLGARIEGCPWNAIRMVPSENGEG
;
A
#
# COMPACT_ATOMS: atom_id res chain seq x y z
N MET A 1 12.80 -5.74 17.53
CA MET A 1 12.03 -5.31 16.34
C MET A 1 12.09 -3.79 16.29
N ALA A 2 12.61 -3.17 15.23
CA ALA A 2 12.69 -1.71 15.15
C ALA A 2 11.28 -1.10 15.07
N LYS A 3 10.99 -0.07 15.88
CA LYS A 3 9.73 0.70 15.80
C LYS A 3 9.67 1.40 14.45
N LYS A 4 8.65 1.07 13.65
CA LYS A 4 8.37 1.74 12.38
C LYS A 4 7.75 3.12 12.66
N ARG A 5 8.31 4.16 12.05
CA ARG A 5 7.78 5.53 12.17
C ARG A 5 6.52 5.75 11.33
N PHE A 6 6.43 5.09 10.18
CA PHE A 6 5.31 5.22 9.25
C PHE A 6 4.81 3.87 8.77
N VAL A 7 3.51 3.78 8.46
CA VAL A 7 2.86 2.67 7.77
C VAL A 7 2.14 3.19 6.53
N ALA A 8 1.96 2.34 5.53
CA ALA A 8 1.12 2.68 4.39
C ALA A 8 -0.36 2.52 4.80
N PHE A 9 -1.20 3.43 4.33
CA PHE A 9 -2.65 3.38 4.44
C PHE A 9 -3.23 3.43 3.03
N VAL A 10 -4.23 2.58 2.75
CA VAL A 10 -4.92 2.53 1.46
C VAL A 10 -6.37 2.94 1.69
N ASP A 11 -6.85 3.93 0.95
CA ASP A 11 -8.24 4.40 1.05
C ASP A 11 -9.19 3.76 0.02
N GLU A 12 -10.44 4.22 0.01
CA GLU A 12 -11.51 3.75 -0.87
C GLU A 12 -11.34 4.08 -2.35
N SER A 13 -10.46 5.02 -2.70
CA SER A 13 -10.12 5.34 -4.09
C SER A 13 -9.25 4.26 -4.76
N CYS A 14 -8.81 3.24 -4.02
CA CYS A 14 -7.99 2.18 -4.56
C CYS A 14 -8.79 1.31 -5.54
N THR A 15 -8.38 1.25 -6.81
CA THR A 15 -9.03 0.42 -7.83
C THR A 15 -8.40 -0.98 -7.97
N GLY A 16 -7.46 -1.32 -7.09
CA GLY A 16 -6.65 -2.54 -7.22
C GLY A 16 -5.81 -2.58 -8.49
N CYS A 17 -5.58 -1.43 -9.14
CA CYS A 17 -4.91 -1.33 -10.45
C CYS A 17 -5.52 -2.31 -11.47
N ALA A 18 -6.85 -2.45 -11.48
CA ALA A 18 -7.59 -3.36 -12.35
C ALA A 18 -7.10 -4.84 -12.30
N GLY A 19 -6.64 -5.29 -11.13
CA GLY A 19 -6.18 -6.66 -10.93
C GLY A 19 -4.66 -6.84 -11.00
N THR A 20 -3.89 -5.79 -11.34
CA THR A 20 -2.42 -5.83 -11.39
C THR A 20 -1.81 -4.86 -10.37
N PRO A 21 -1.74 -5.24 -9.08
CA PRO A 21 -1.42 -4.31 -7.99
C PRO A 21 0.09 -4.09 -7.93
N VAL A 22 0.56 -3.08 -8.66
CA VAL A 22 1.97 -2.69 -8.73
C VAL A 22 2.58 -2.48 -7.34
N CYS A 23 1.81 -1.87 -6.43
CA CYS A 23 2.21 -1.64 -5.04
C CYS A 23 2.54 -2.94 -4.29
N LYS A 24 1.80 -4.03 -4.53
CA LYS A 24 2.06 -5.35 -3.94
C LYS A 24 3.29 -6.00 -4.55
N LEU A 25 3.45 -5.92 -5.87
CA LEU A 25 4.59 -6.52 -6.59
C LEU A 25 5.94 -5.97 -6.12
N PHE A 26 5.99 -4.68 -5.78
CA PHE A 26 7.23 -4.03 -5.32
C PHE A 26 7.35 -3.93 -3.80
N CYS A 27 6.36 -4.41 -3.04
CA CYS A 27 6.46 -4.45 -1.59
C CYS A 27 7.46 -5.54 -1.19
N PRO A 28 8.56 -5.20 -0.48
CA PRO A 28 9.56 -6.19 -0.07
C PRO A 28 9.05 -7.12 1.04
N THR A 29 7.92 -6.80 1.66
CA THR A 29 7.35 -7.57 2.74
C THR A 29 6.13 -8.32 2.24
N GLU A 30 6.26 -9.63 2.13
CA GLU A 30 5.13 -10.50 1.84
C GLU A 30 3.99 -10.25 2.83
N GLY A 31 2.75 -10.26 2.34
CA GLY A 31 1.54 -10.05 3.14
C GLY A 31 1.41 -8.68 3.81
N ALA A 32 2.28 -7.71 3.52
CA ALA A 32 2.03 -6.33 3.94
C ALA A 32 0.93 -5.64 3.12
N LEU A 33 0.65 -6.14 1.90
CA LEU A 33 -0.39 -5.64 1.00
C LEU A 33 -1.21 -6.83 0.47
N GLU A 34 -2.51 -6.81 0.75
CA GLU A 34 -3.44 -7.91 0.43
C GLU A 34 -4.68 -7.41 -0.29
N TYR A 35 -5.28 -8.26 -1.12
CA TYR A 35 -6.54 -7.94 -1.75
C TYR A 35 -7.67 -8.12 -0.74
N VAL A 36 -8.58 -7.16 -0.71
CA VAL A 36 -9.83 -7.27 0.03
C VAL A 36 -11.01 -7.14 -0.92
N SER A 37 -12.02 -7.96 -0.64
CA SER A 37 -13.32 -7.84 -1.29
C SER A 37 -13.97 -6.55 -0.78
N ASP A 38 -14.28 -5.64 -1.71
CA ASP A 38 -15.02 -4.43 -1.38
C ASP A 38 -16.47 -4.62 -1.78
N GLU A 39 -17.37 -4.72 -0.80
CA GLU A 39 -18.80 -4.93 -1.05
C GLU A 39 -19.43 -3.74 -1.80
N SER A 40 -18.88 -2.54 -1.62
CA SER A 40 -19.29 -1.30 -2.31
C SER A 40 -18.85 -1.22 -3.78
N SER A 41 -17.80 -1.96 -4.17
CA SER A 41 -17.20 -1.91 -5.50
C SER A 41 -17.17 -3.30 -6.11
N PHE A 42 -18.34 -3.83 -6.46
CA PHE A 42 -18.53 -5.20 -6.98
C PHE A 42 -17.54 -5.61 -8.11
N HIS A 43 -17.03 -4.64 -8.87
CA HIS A 43 -16.09 -4.88 -9.97
C HIS A 43 -14.60 -4.78 -9.60
N PHE A 44 -14.22 -4.09 -8.52
CA PHE A 44 -12.82 -3.80 -8.20
C PHE A 44 -12.44 -4.27 -6.79
N ARG A 45 -11.41 -5.10 -6.71
CA ARG A 45 -10.81 -5.49 -5.43
C ARG A 45 -9.89 -4.37 -4.95
N ARG A 46 -10.08 -3.89 -3.73
CA ARG A 46 -9.18 -2.90 -3.13
C ARG A 46 -7.97 -3.59 -2.50
N MET A 47 -6.91 -2.83 -2.29
CA MET A 47 -5.77 -3.29 -1.50
C MET A 47 -5.95 -2.85 -0.05
N GLN A 48 -5.59 -3.71 0.91
CA GLN A 48 -5.46 -3.34 2.31
C GLN A 48 -4.02 -3.55 2.77
N VAL A 49 -3.55 -2.66 3.64
CA VAL A 49 -2.25 -2.79 4.28
C VAL A 49 -2.41 -3.52 5.60
N ASN A 50 -1.65 -4.60 5.78
CA ASN A 50 -1.47 -5.21 7.08
C ASN A 50 -0.47 -4.34 7.87
N THR A 51 -0.96 -3.60 8.86
CA THR A 51 -0.15 -2.65 9.63
C THR A 51 0.90 -3.35 10.49
N GLU A 52 0.71 -4.60 10.89
CA GLU A 52 1.69 -5.38 11.65
C GLU A 52 2.88 -5.78 10.78
N ARG A 53 2.61 -6.20 9.54
CA ARG A 53 3.63 -6.61 8.57
C ARG A 53 4.26 -5.43 7.83
N CYS A 54 3.56 -4.31 7.68
CA CYS A 54 4.10 -3.12 7.05
C CYS A 54 5.34 -2.62 7.80
N MET A 55 6.44 -2.40 7.09
CA MET A 55 7.71 -1.91 7.64
C MET A 55 8.03 -0.45 7.26
N GLY A 56 7.11 0.24 6.59
CA GLY A 56 7.29 1.65 6.25
C GLY A 56 8.34 1.92 5.16
N CYS A 57 8.67 0.94 4.30
CA CYS A 57 9.72 1.05 3.29
C CYS A 57 9.41 2.01 2.13
N ARG A 58 8.16 2.46 1.99
CA ARG A 58 7.66 3.38 0.94
C ARG A 58 7.74 2.85 -0.50
N SER A 59 8.19 1.61 -0.75
CA SER A 59 8.26 1.04 -2.10
C SER A 59 6.92 1.09 -2.86
N CYS A 60 5.80 0.90 -2.15
CA CYS A 60 4.45 0.95 -2.71
C CYS A 60 4.02 2.35 -3.22
N VAL A 61 4.78 3.41 -2.89
CA VAL A 61 4.54 4.79 -3.36
C VAL A 61 5.73 5.37 -4.11
N THR A 62 6.82 4.62 -4.30
CA THR A 62 8.03 5.09 -5.00
C THR A 62 8.42 4.25 -6.21
N ARG A 63 7.94 3.00 -6.31
CA ARG A 63 8.29 2.08 -7.40
C ARG A 63 7.09 1.85 -8.32
N GLY A 64 7.29 2.14 -9.60
CA GLY A 64 6.37 1.86 -10.70
C GLY A 64 6.85 0.72 -11.60
N TYR A 65 6.01 0.35 -12.57
CA TYR A 65 6.32 -0.67 -13.57
C TYR A 65 7.46 -0.21 -14.51
N LEU A 66 8.13 -1.15 -15.19
CA LEU A 66 9.31 -0.89 -16.05
C LEU A 66 10.46 -0.12 -15.38
N GLY A 67 10.60 -0.23 -14.05
CA GLY A 67 11.65 0.48 -13.31
C GLY A 67 11.37 1.98 -13.15
N ALA A 68 10.18 2.46 -13.50
CA ALA A 68 9.78 3.84 -13.26
C ALA A 68 9.81 4.17 -11.77
N ARG A 69 10.26 5.38 -11.43
CA ARG A 69 10.08 5.96 -10.11
C ARG A 69 8.83 6.81 -10.14
N ILE A 70 7.92 6.56 -9.20
CA ILE A 70 6.68 7.32 -9.05
C ILE A 70 6.70 8.09 -7.73
N GLU A 71 5.87 9.11 -7.62
CA GLU A 71 5.66 9.84 -6.37
C GLU A 71 4.21 9.69 -5.96
N GLY A 72 3.92 8.61 -5.24
CA GLY A 72 2.58 8.26 -4.82
C GLY A 72 1.93 7.15 -5.67
N CYS A 73 0.72 6.77 -5.26
CA CYS A 73 -0.14 5.89 -6.06
C CYS A 73 -0.73 6.70 -7.23
N PRO A 74 -0.85 6.14 -8.45
CA PRO A 74 -1.49 6.83 -9.58
C PRO A 74 -2.92 7.30 -9.30
N TRP A 75 -3.63 6.57 -8.43
CA TRP A 75 -4.99 6.90 -7.97
C TRP A 75 -5.01 7.77 -6.71
N ASN A 76 -3.84 8.23 -6.26
CA ASN A 76 -3.63 8.90 -4.98
C ASN A 76 -4.21 8.17 -3.76
N ALA A 77 -4.41 6.85 -3.87
CA ALA A 77 -5.12 6.04 -2.89
C ALA A 77 -4.22 5.50 -1.76
N ILE A 78 -2.90 5.77 -1.81
CA ILE A 78 -1.94 5.28 -0.80
C ILE A 78 -1.26 6.47 -0.15
N ARG A 79 -1.34 6.55 1.19
CA ARG A 79 -0.64 7.56 2.00
C ARG A 79 0.26 6.90 3.04
N MET A 80 1.39 7.53 3.33
CA MET A 80 2.24 7.12 4.45
C MET A 80 1.76 7.88 5.70
N VAL A 81 1.24 7.16 6.68
CA VAL A 81 0.73 7.72 7.93
C VAL A 81 1.64 7.34 9.10
N PRO A 82 1.73 8.15 10.17
CA PRO A 82 2.45 7.77 11.37
C PRO A 82 1.96 6.42 11.90
N SER A 83 2.87 5.56 12.32
CA SER A 83 2.49 4.36 13.07
C SER A 83 2.04 4.79 14.46
N GLU A 84 0.94 4.25 14.97
CA GLU A 84 0.50 4.48 16.36
C GLU A 84 1.57 4.11 17.40
N ASN A 85 2.56 3.29 17.02
CA ASN A 85 3.67 2.89 17.88
C ASN A 85 5.00 3.59 17.54
N GLY A 86 5.00 4.51 16.56
CA GLY A 86 6.17 5.30 16.17
C GLY A 86 6.27 6.55 17.05
N GLU A 87 6.93 6.44 18.19
CA GLU A 87 7.32 7.63 18.97
C GLU A 87 8.20 8.52 18.09
N GLY A 88 7.76 9.77 17.92
CA GLY A 88 8.55 10.86 17.34
C GLY A 88 9.59 11.34 18.33
#